data_AF-A0A7X6NCS6-F1
#
_entry.id   AF-A0A7X6NCS6-F1
#
_cell.length_a   1.000
_cell.length_b   1.000
_cell.length_c   1.000
_cell.angle_alpha   90.00
_cell.angle_beta   90.00
_cell.angle_gamma   90.00
#
_symmetry.space_group_name_H-M   'P 1'
#
loop_
_entity.id
_entity.type
_entity.pdbx_description
1 polymer ?
#
loop_
_entity_poly.entity_id
_entity_poly.type
_entity_poly.pdbx_seq_one_letter_code
_entity_poly.pdbx_strand_id
1 'polypeptide(L)'
;MSDILIKEITKDQIKSIPLVKSGMQVRVHERVKEKNKERIQVFEGIVLYVKHGKGINATFTVRKVVDGIGVEKTWPLHSPMIQKIEILKTPRMRKAKLYFLRDLSPTKIRRKLSVFKSIVPEKIEANELEEVELTKIAETEKEEKEQIVEELENKNNSEEK
;
A
#
# COMPACT_ATOMS: atom_id res chain seq x y z
N MET A 1 13.68 27.00 -2.18
CA MET A 1 14.01 26.75 -0.75
C MET A 1 12.86 26.16 0.05
N SER A 2 11.60 26.58 -0.16
CA SER A 2 10.42 26.05 0.57
C SER A 2 10.13 24.55 0.34
N ASP A 3 10.28 24.06 -0.89
CA ASP A 3 9.92 22.66 -1.22
C ASP A 3 10.80 21.60 -0.55
N ILE A 4 12.05 21.94 -0.23
CA ILE A 4 12.99 21.03 0.43
C ILE A 4 12.58 20.85 1.90
N LEU A 5 12.28 21.96 2.59
CA LEU A 5 11.83 21.94 3.98
C LEU A 5 10.50 21.19 4.15
N ILE A 6 9.56 21.38 3.23
CA ILE A 6 8.28 20.65 3.24
C ILE A 6 8.50 19.15 3.08
N LYS A 7 9.40 18.74 2.18
CA LYS A 7 9.73 17.31 1.99
C LYS A 7 10.37 16.70 3.23
N GLU A 8 11.22 17.45 3.91
CA GLU A 8 11.90 17.00 5.13
C GLU A 8 10.91 16.76 6.27
N ILE A 9 9.97 17.70 6.49
CA ILE A 9 8.93 17.57 7.51
C ILE A 9 7.94 16.44 7.19
N THR A 10 7.63 16.23 5.91
CA THR A 10 6.61 15.25 5.49
C THR A 10 7.15 13.83 5.30
N LYS A 11 8.46 13.63 5.36
CA LYS A 11 9.12 12.35 5.11
C LYS A 11 8.57 11.24 6.02
N ASP A 12 8.40 11.53 7.30
CA ASP A 12 7.93 10.57 8.31
C ASP A 12 6.46 10.16 8.13
N GLN A 13 5.69 10.96 7.39
CA GLN A 13 4.28 10.70 7.13
C GLN A 13 4.07 9.83 5.90
N ILE A 14 5.09 9.57 5.09
CA ILE A 14 4.99 8.76 3.87
C ILE A 14 4.89 7.28 4.25
N LYS A 15 3.69 6.72 4.12
CA LYS A 15 3.45 5.28 4.27
C LYS A 15 3.67 4.52 2.96
N SER A 16 4.26 3.32 3.05
CA SER A 16 4.28 2.33 1.96
C SER A 16 2.88 1.74 1.78
N ILE A 17 2.21 2.09 0.69
CA ILE A 17 0.82 1.72 0.39
C ILE A 17 0.76 1.28 -1.07
N PRO A 18 -0.08 0.27 -1.40
CA PRO A 18 -0.21 -0.20 -2.77
C PRO A 18 -0.59 0.93 -3.74
N LEU A 19 -0.11 0.82 -4.98
CA LEU A 19 -0.39 1.80 -6.01
C LEU A 19 -1.87 1.75 -6.43
N VAL A 20 -2.66 2.71 -5.94
CA VAL A 20 -4.06 2.88 -6.32
C VAL A 20 -4.16 3.69 -7.62
N LYS A 21 -5.00 3.23 -8.55
CA LYS A 21 -5.32 3.91 -9.82
C LYS A 21 -6.83 3.98 -10.02
N SER A 22 -7.27 4.91 -10.87
CA SER A 22 -8.68 5.01 -11.24
C SER A 22 -9.16 3.74 -11.96
N GLY A 23 -10.41 3.37 -11.69
CA GLY A 23 -11.03 2.15 -12.21
C GLY A 23 -10.84 0.93 -11.33
N MET A 24 -9.82 0.89 -10.48
CA MET A 24 -9.57 -0.24 -9.58
C MET A 24 -10.74 -0.43 -8.61
N GLN A 25 -11.11 -1.69 -8.36
CA GLN A 25 -11.99 -2.04 -7.26
C GLN A 25 -11.13 -2.30 -6.04
N VAL A 26 -11.37 -1.53 -4.98
CA VAL A 26 -10.58 -1.55 -3.75
C VAL A 26 -11.47 -1.74 -2.55
N ARG A 27 -10.90 -2.34 -1.51
CA ARG A 27 -11.48 -2.42 -0.18
C ARG A 27 -10.58 -1.66 0.78
N VAL A 28 -11.10 -0.59 1.36
CA VAL A 28 -10.40 0.30 2.29
C VAL A 28 -10.81 -0.08 3.70
N HIS A 29 -9.83 -0.45 4.53
CA HIS A 29 -10.00 -0.70 5.95
C HIS A 29 -9.66 0.58 6.71
N GLU A 30 -10.70 1.24 7.20
CA GLU A 30 -10.60 2.53 7.88
C GLU A 30 -10.87 2.37 9.37
N ARG A 31 -9.98 2.93 10.19
CA ARG A 31 -10.18 3.05 11.63
C ARG A 31 -11.15 4.20 11.90
N VAL A 32 -12.30 3.87 12.45
CA VAL A 32 -13.32 4.83 12.88
C VAL A 32 -13.32 4.88 14.40
N LYS A 33 -13.14 6.08 14.96
CA LYS A 33 -13.16 6.33 16.40
C LYS A 33 -14.49 6.95 16.80
N GLU A 34 -15.29 6.22 17.57
CA GLU A 34 -16.56 6.66 18.13
C GLU A 34 -16.37 6.86 19.63
N LYS A 35 -16.05 8.10 20.04
CA LYS A 35 -15.74 8.49 21.43
C LYS A 35 -14.62 7.61 22.04
N ASN A 36 -15.00 6.57 22.78
CA ASN A 36 -14.09 5.68 23.49
C ASN A 36 -13.87 4.32 22.80
N LYS A 37 -14.56 4.04 21.70
CA LYS A 37 -14.41 2.77 20.96
C LYS A 37 -13.81 3.02 19.59
N GLU A 38 -12.91 2.14 19.20
CA GLU A 38 -12.33 2.12 17.86
C GLU A 38 -12.79 0.84 17.16
N ARG A 39 -13.23 0.99 15.90
CA ARG A 39 -13.60 -0.14 15.04
C ARG A 39 -13.04 0.05 13.65
N ILE A 40 -12.85 -1.05 12.93
CA ILE A 40 -12.43 -1.03 11.54
C ILE A 40 -13.69 -1.09 10.68
N GLN A 41 -13.97 -0.01 9.96
CA GLN A 41 -15.00 0.03 8.95
C GLN A 41 -14.39 -0.32 7.59
N VAL A 42 -15.07 -1.20 6.87
CA VAL A 42 -14.64 -1.63 5.54
C VAL A 42 -15.48 -0.94 4.49
N PHE A 43 -14.84 -0.21 3.57
CA PHE A 43 -15.49 0.42 2.42
C PHE A 43 -14.99 -0.20 1.13
N GLU A 44 -15.87 -0.89 0.41
CA GLU A 44 -15.55 -1.54 -0.87
C GLU A 44 -16.20 -0.81 -2.03
N GLY A 45 -15.42 -0.41 -3.04
CA GLY A 45 -15.97 0.24 -4.21
C GLY A 45 -14.95 0.48 -5.32
N ILE A 46 -15.34 1.28 -6.30
CA ILE A 46 -14.52 1.62 -7.47
C ILE A 46 -13.83 2.96 -7.24
N VAL A 47 -12.53 3.03 -7.48
CA VAL A 47 -11.78 4.28 -7.45
C VAL A 47 -12.19 5.15 -8.63
N LEU A 48 -12.84 6.29 -8.37
CA LEU A 48 -13.25 7.23 -9.40
C LEU A 48 -12.06 8.00 -9.97
N TYR A 49 -11.18 8.47 -9.10
CA TYR A 49 -9.98 9.22 -9.47
C TYR A 49 -8.98 9.23 -8.32
N VAL A 50 -7.73 9.51 -8.69
CA VAL A 50 -6.64 9.82 -7.77
C VAL A 50 -6.17 11.25 -8.09
N LYS A 51 -6.03 12.08 -7.06
CA LYS A 51 -5.59 13.48 -7.15
C LYS A 51 -4.18 13.58 -6.57
N HIS A 52 -3.37 14.51 -7.11
CA HIS A 52 -1.99 14.77 -6.68
C HIS A 52 -1.00 13.59 -6.83
N GLY A 53 -1.36 12.57 -7.61
CA GLY A 53 -0.44 11.50 -8.03
C GLY A 53 0.07 10.66 -6.86
N LYS A 54 1.39 10.67 -6.64
CA LYS A 54 2.09 9.90 -5.59
C LYS A 54 2.67 10.80 -4.48
N GLY A 55 2.34 12.10 -4.47
CA GLY A 55 2.84 13.02 -3.44
C GLY A 55 2.19 12.76 -2.08
N ILE A 56 2.72 13.37 -1.01
CA ILE A 56 2.16 13.24 0.35
C ILE A 56 0.68 13.69 0.40
N ASN A 57 0.32 14.70 -0.39
CA ASN A 57 -1.05 15.22 -0.50
C ASN A 57 -1.92 14.41 -1.48
N ALA A 58 -1.47 13.24 -1.93
CA ALA A 58 -2.23 12.35 -2.78
C ALA A 58 -3.52 11.92 -2.09
N THR A 59 -4.63 12.00 -2.81
CA THR A 59 -5.94 11.57 -2.33
C THR A 59 -6.61 10.70 -3.38
N PHE A 60 -7.45 9.77 -2.96
CA PHE A 60 -8.22 8.94 -3.87
C PHE A 60 -9.67 8.88 -3.41
N THR A 61 -10.58 8.87 -4.37
CA THR A 61 -12.02 8.83 -4.11
C THR A 61 -12.58 7.51 -4.59
N VAL A 62 -13.27 6.79 -3.70
CA VAL A 62 -13.93 5.51 -3.98
C VAL A 62 -15.44 5.73 -3.97
N ARG A 63 -16.12 5.14 -4.95
CA ARG A 63 -17.58 5.15 -5.10
C ARG A 63 -18.16 3.75 -4.90
N LYS A 64 -19.23 3.67 -4.13
CA LYS A 64 -20.08 2.49 -3.96
C LYS A 64 -21.55 2.92 -4.07
N VAL A 65 -22.43 2.03 -4.53
CA VAL A 65 -23.88 2.20 -4.34
C VAL A 65 -24.29 1.33 -3.15
N VAL A 66 -24.91 1.94 -2.15
CA VAL A 66 -25.43 1.28 -0.94
C VAL A 66 -26.91 1.60 -0.88
N ASP A 67 -27.75 0.57 -0.86
CA ASP A 67 -29.22 0.71 -0.75
C ASP A 67 -29.82 1.70 -1.76
N GLY A 68 -29.34 1.65 -3.00
CA GLY A 68 -29.77 2.54 -4.09
C GLY A 68 -29.15 3.93 -4.07
N ILE A 69 -28.42 4.31 -3.02
CA ILE A 69 -27.79 5.62 -2.85
C ILE A 69 -26.30 5.52 -3.23
N GLY A 70 -25.84 6.42 -4.10
CA GLY A 70 -24.43 6.53 -4.47
C GLY A 70 -23.63 7.22 -3.37
N VAL A 71 -22.76 6.47 -2.69
CA VAL A 71 -21.86 6.98 -1.65
C VAL A 71 -20.45 7.11 -2.22
N GLU A 72 -19.86 8.28 -2.04
CA GLU A 72 -18.47 8.57 -2.40
C GLU A 72 -17.70 8.97 -1.16
N LYS A 73 -16.52 8.40 -0.99
CA LYS A 73 -15.63 8.74 0.13
C LYS A 73 -14.22 8.95 -0.38
N THR A 74 -13.56 9.98 0.15
CA THR A 74 -12.22 10.39 -0.25
C THR A 74 -11.28 10.21 0.92
N TRP A 75 -10.11 9.61 0.66
CA TRP A 75 -9.07 9.48 1.66
C TRP A 75 -7.74 10.04 1.15
N PRO A 76 -6.93 10.64 2.03
CA PRO A 76 -5.50 10.82 1.79
C PRO A 76 -4.82 9.46 1.68
N LEU A 77 -3.94 9.29 0.70
CA LEU A 77 -3.25 8.03 0.44
C LEU A 77 -2.47 7.60 1.69
N HIS A 78 -1.73 8.52 2.30
CA HIS A 78 -0.88 8.24 3.48
C HIS A 78 -1.58 8.47 4.82
N SER A 79 -2.92 8.45 4.87
CA SER A 79 -3.66 8.73 6.10
C SER A 79 -3.35 7.71 7.22
N PRO A 80 -3.18 8.16 8.48
CA PRO A 80 -3.02 7.26 9.63
C PRO A 80 -4.28 6.47 9.96
N MET A 81 -5.45 6.94 9.50
CA MET A 81 -6.74 6.28 9.71
C MET A 81 -6.93 5.06 8.80
N ILE A 82 -6.17 4.96 7.70
CA ILE A 82 -6.20 3.77 6.85
C ILE A 82 -5.29 2.71 7.48
N GLN A 83 -5.87 1.55 7.76
CA GLN A 83 -5.13 0.37 8.22
C GLN A 83 -4.55 -0.41 7.03
N LYS A 84 -5.38 -0.68 6.02
CA LYS A 84 -5.00 -1.47 4.85
C LYS A 84 -5.86 -1.08 3.65
N ILE A 85 -5.27 -1.17 2.46
CA ILE A 85 -6.00 -1.09 1.19
C ILE A 85 -5.80 -2.41 0.45
N GLU A 86 -6.89 -3.13 0.21
CA GLU A 86 -6.87 -4.36 -0.58
C GLU A 86 -7.34 -4.06 -2.01
N ILE A 87 -6.57 -4.52 -2.99
CA ILE A 87 -6.92 -4.40 -4.40
C ILE A 87 -7.63 -5.68 -4.80
N LEU A 88 -8.92 -5.56 -5.16
CA LEU A 88 -9.73 -6.70 -5.57
C LEU A 88 -9.64 -6.93 -7.08
N LYS A 89 -9.77 -5.86 -7.87
CA LYS A 89 -9.79 -5.93 -9.34
C LYS A 89 -9.12 -4.72 -9.97
N THR A 90 -8.42 -4.95 -11.07
CA THR A 90 -7.72 -3.89 -11.83
C THR A 90 -8.20 -3.85 -13.29
N PRO A 91 -9.39 -3.27 -13.54
CA PRO A 91 -9.89 -3.12 -14.90
C PRO A 91 -9.16 -1.99 -15.62
N ARG A 92 -8.99 -2.15 -16.93
CA ARG A 92 -8.32 -1.16 -17.78
C ARG A 92 -9.27 -0.02 -18.11
N MET A 93 -9.05 1.14 -17.51
CA MET A 93 -9.78 2.37 -17.83
C MET A 93 -8.93 3.30 -18.69
N ARG A 94 -9.59 3.97 -19.65
CA ARG A 94 -8.92 4.95 -20.54
C ARG A 94 -8.90 6.38 -19.97
N LYS A 95 -9.82 6.70 -19.05
CA LYS A 95 -9.94 8.03 -18.45
C LYS A 95 -9.32 8.04 -17.05
N ALA A 96 -8.58 9.11 -16.73
CA ALA A 96 -8.02 9.31 -15.39
C ALA A 96 -9.10 9.58 -14.34
N LYS A 97 -10.17 10.31 -14.71
CA LYS A 97 -11.30 10.65 -13.84
C LYS A 97 -12.58 10.03 -14.38
N LEU A 98 -13.24 9.23 -13.55
CA LEU A 98 -14.39 8.41 -13.94
C LEU A 98 -15.74 8.98 -13.48
N TYR A 99 -15.91 10.31 -13.53
CA TYR A 99 -17.15 10.97 -13.10
C TYR A 99 -18.40 10.42 -13.80
N PHE A 100 -18.25 9.98 -15.05
CA PHE A 100 -19.33 9.36 -15.82
C PHE A 100 -19.92 8.09 -15.19
N LEU A 101 -19.25 7.47 -14.21
CA LEU A 101 -19.81 6.33 -13.46
C LEU A 101 -20.97 6.74 -12.54
N ARG A 102 -21.19 8.03 -12.30
CA ARG A 102 -22.32 8.54 -11.50
C ARG A 102 -23.65 8.37 -12.22
N ASP A 103 -23.67 8.59 -13.53
CA ASP A 103 -24.88 8.62 -14.35
C ASP A 103 -25.16 7.28 -15.05
N LEU A 104 -24.29 6.29 -14.86
CA LEU A 104 -24.42 4.99 -15.51
C LEU A 104 -25.20 4.00 -14.66
N SER A 105 -26.01 3.17 -15.33
CA SER A 105 -26.64 2.02 -14.69
C SER A 105 -25.60 0.95 -14.30
N PRO A 106 -25.87 0.13 -13.26
CA PRO A 106 -24.95 -0.92 -12.81
C PRO A 106 -24.49 -1.87 -13.93
N THR A 107 -25.40 -2.19 -14.85
CA THR A 107 -25.11 -3.04 -16.02
C THR A 107 -24.09 -2.40 -16.96
N LYS A 108 -24.23 -1.09 -17.23
CA LYS A 108 -23.27 -0.36 -18.08
C LYS A 108 -21.91 -0.22 -17.40
N ILE A 109 -21.90 0.01 -16.09
CA ILE A 109 -20.68 0.08 -15.27
C ILE A 109 -19.94 -1.25 -15.36
N ARG A 110 -20.62 -2.38 -15.09
CA ARG A 110 -20.05 -3.73 -15.18
C ARG A 110 -19.41 -3.97 -16.55
N ARG A 111 -20.14 -3.71 -17.63
CA ARG A 111 -19.64 -3.90 -19.01
C ARG A 111 -18.37 -3.09 -19.30
N LYS A 112 -18.29 -1.85 -18.80
CA LYS A 112 -17.08 -1.00 -18.99
C LYS A 112 -15.90 -1.49 -18.16
N LEU A 113 -16.15 -2.08 -16.99
CA LEU A 113 -15.11 -2.63 -16.11
C LEU A 113 -14.71 -4.07 -16.47
N SER A 114 -15.42 -4.76 -17.35
CA SER A 114 -15.12 -6.14 -17.76
C SER A 114 -13.78 -6.32 -18.50
N VAL A 115 -13.14 -5.24 -18.94
CA VAL A 115 -11.81 -5.31 -19.59
C VAL A 115 -10.75 -5.44 -18.50
N PHE A 116 -10.41 -6.67 -18.12
CA PHE A 116 -9.40 -6.94 -17.11
C PHE A 116 -7.98 -6.84 -17.68
N LYS A 117 -7.07 -6.23 -16.93
CA LYS A 117 -5.66 -6.60 -16.98
C LYS A 117 -5.48 -7.65 -15.89
N SER A 118 -5.12 -8.88 -16.24
CA SER A 118 -4.59 -9.83 -15.27
C SER A 118 -3.30 -9.24 -14.71
N ILE A 119 -3.39 -8.67 -13.52
CA ILE A 119 -2.23 -8.35 -12.70
C ILE A 119 -2.27 -9.40 -11.61
N VAL A 120 -1.69 -10.56 -11.91
CA VAL A 120 -1.07 -11.35 -10.85
C VAL A 120 0.02 -10.43 -10.27
N PRO A 121 0.07 -10.21 -8.95
CA PRO A 121 1.00 -9.27 -8.38
C PRO A 121 2.42 -9.84 -8.43
N GLU A 122 3.11 -9.60 -9.55
CA GLU A 122 4.55 -9.82 -9.78
C GLU A 122 5.45 -9.12 -8.73
N LYS A 123 4.86 -8.25 -7.89
CA LYS A 123 5.55 -7.48 -6.85
C LYS A 123 5.48 -8.07 -5.45
N ILE A 124 4.64 -9.09 -5.21
CA ILE A 124 4.60 -9.74 -3.88
C ILE A 124 5.80 -10.70 -3.76
N GLU A 125 6.13 -11.42 -4.83
CA GLU A 125 7.29 -12.33 -4.84
C GLU A 125 8.62 -11.58 -4.67
N ALA A 126 8.80 -10.43 -5.32
CA ALA A 126 10.05 -9.67 -5.22
C ALA A 126 10.34 -9.15 -3.79
N ASN A 127 9.30 -8.69 -3.08
CA ASN A 127 9.46 -8.19 -1.71
C ASN A 127 9.73 -9.32 -0.71
N GLU A 128 9.09 -10.47 -0.88
CA GLU A 128 9.31 -11.65 -0.02
C GLU A 128 10.70 -12.25 -0.25
N LEU A 129 11.21 -12.25 -1.49
CA LEU A 129 12.56 -12.72 -1.81
C LEU A 129 13.65 -11.77 -1.30
N GLU A 130 13.46 -10.45 -1.39
CA GLU A 130 14.40 -9.45 -0.85
C GLU A 130 14.50 -9.53 0.68
N GLU A 131 13.38 -9.70 1.39
CA GLU A 131 13.39 -9.86 2.86
C GLU A 131 14.05 -11.18 3.30
N VAL A 132 13.92 -12.26 2.52
CA VAL A 132 14.56 -13.55 2.78
C VAL A 132 16.06 -13.54 2.43
N GLU A 133 16.49 -12.81 1.40
CA GLU A 133 17.92 -12.64 1.10
C GLU A 133 18.64 -11.79 2.15
N LEU A 134 18.03 -10.70 2.60
CA LEU A 134 18.61 -9.84 3.65
C LEU A 134 18.75 -10.56 5.00
N THR A 135 17.83 -11.47 5.33
CA THR A 135 17.91 -12.28 6.56
C THR A 135 18.98 -13.35 6.46
N LYS A 136 19.09 -14.04 5.32
CA LYS A 136 20.17 -15.01 5.07
C LYS A 136 21.56 -14.38 5.10
N ILE A 137 21.74 -13.21 4.47
CA ILE A 137 23.01 -12.49 4.49
C ILE A 137 23.39 -12.08 5.93
N ALA A 138 22.41 -11.62 6.71
CA ALA A 138 22.63 -11.28 8.12
C ALA A 138 22.93 -12.49 9.02
N GLU A 139 22.41 -13.68 8.68
CA GLU A 139 22.74 -14.95 9.35
C GLU A 139 24.15 -15.42 8.99
N THR A 140 24.53 -15.38 7.71
CA THR A 140 25.90 -15.74 7.28
C THR A 140 26.96 -14.80 7.85
N GLU A 141 26.69 -13.49 7.91
CA GLU A 141 27.62 -12.53 8.52
C GLU A 141 27.75 -12.71 10.04
N LYS A 142 26.73 -13.26 10.72
CA LYS A 142 26.81 -13.61 12.14
C LYS A 142 27.63 -14.88 12.34
N GLU A 143 27.40 -15.91 11.53
CA GLU A 143 28.17 -17.16 11.58
C GLU A 143 29.66 -16.93 11.30
N GLU A 144 30.01 -16.11 10.30
CA GLU A 144 31.42 -15.77 10.02
C GLU A 144 32.06 -14.99 11.17
N LYS A 145 31.32 -14.07 11.82
CA LYS A 145 31.84 -13.32 12.99
C LYS A 145 32.01 -14.22 14.21
N GLU A 146 31.09 -15.15 14.46
CA GLU A 146 31.22 -16.12 15.55
C GLU A 146 32.41 -17.06 15.35
N GLN A 147 32.65 -17.53 14.11
CA GLN A 147 33.81 -18.35 13.78
C GLN A 147 35.14 -17.59 13.94
N ILE A 148 35.20 -16.32 13.53
CA ILE A 148 36.41 -15.48 13.71
C ILE A 148 36.69 -15.25 15.21
N VAL A 149 35.65 -15.05 16.02
CA VAL A 149 35.80 -14.89 17.48
C VAL A 149 36.31 -16.17 18.12
N GLU A 150 35.76 -17.33 17.73
CA GLU A 150 36.20 -18.64 18.23
C GLU A 150 37.65 -18.97 17.80
N GLU A 151 38.06 -18.58 16.59
CA GLU A 151 39.43 -18.76 16.11
C GLU A 151 40.44 -17.84 16.83
N LEU A 152 40.03 -16.63 17.24
CA LEU A 152 40.84 -15.71 18.03
C LEU A 152 40.97 -16.17 19.50
N GLU A 153 39.91 -16.71 20.10
CA GLU A 153 39.94 -17.29 21.45
C GLU A 153 40.84 -18.52 21.53
N ASN A 154 40.84 -19.37 20.49
CA ASN A 154 41.70 -20.55 20.40
C ASN A 154 43.18 -20.19 20.17
N LYS A 155 43.48 -19.09 19.46
CA LYS A 155 44.86 -18.59 19.33
C LYS A 155 45.40 -18.03 20.65
N ASN A 156 44.59 -17.25 21.38
CA ASN A 156 45.01 -16.68 22.67
C ASN A 156 45.27 -17.78 23.73
N ASN A 157 44.50 -18.86 23.74
CA ASN A 157 44.74 -20.01 24.63
C ASN A 157 45.95 -20.89 24.24
N SER A 158 46.51 -20.71 23.04
CA SER A 158 47.72 -21.41 22.58
C SER A 158 49.02 -20.64 22.84
N GLU A 159 48.94 -19.34 23.14
CA GLU A 159 50.10 -18.49 23.46
C GLU A 159 50.39 -18.39 24.97
N GLU A 160 49.53 -18.94 25.85
CA GLU A 160 49.71 -18.97 27.31
C GLU A 160 50.27 -20.31 27.88
N LYS A 161 50.83 -21.20 27.05
CA LYS A 161 51.52 -22.43 27.51
C LYS A 161 53.01 -22.45 27.17
#